data_AF-A0A919CFI4-F1
#
_entry.id   AF-A0A919CFI4-F1
#
_cell.length_a   1.000
_cell.length_b   1.000
_cell.length_c   1.000
_cell.angle_alpha   90.00
_cell.angle_beta   90.00
_cell.angle_gamma   90.00
#
_symmetry.space_group_name_H-M   'P 1'
#
loop_
_entity.id
_entity.type
_entity.pdbx_description
1 polymer ?
#
loop_
_entity_poly.entity_id
_entity_poly.type
_entity_poly.pdbx_seq_one_letter_code
_entity_poly.pdbx_strand_id
1 'polypeptide(L)' 'MAREIRIEISDEAYEQLERAAARKRVPAEAYAGQVLDADLARERFHEGARLFLAEHAEGLAERFGRPSARNADAA' A
#
# COMPACT_ATOMS: atom_id res chain seq x y z
N MET A 1 0.32 1.81 -25.40
CA MET A 1 1.56 1.08 -25.77
C MET A 1 1.87 0.11 -24.64
N ALA A 2 2.02 -1.19 -24.93
CA ALA A 2 2.42 -2.16 -23.91
C ALA A 2 3.96 -2.14 -23.74
N ARG A 3 4.44 -2.26 -22.50
CA ARG A 3 5.86 -2.40 -22.16
C ARG A 3 6.05 -3.78 -21.52
N GLU A 4 7.10 -4.50 -21.90
CA GLU A 4 7.45 -5.82 -21.34
C GLU A 4 8.53 -5.65 -20.25
N ILE A 5 8.36 -6.35 -19.12
CA ILE A 5 9.35 -6.44 -18.05
C ILE A 5 9.63 -7.93 -17.83
N ARG A 6 10.91 -8.31 -17.79
CA ARG A 6 11.35 -9.67 -17.43
C ARG A 6 11.91 -9.64 -16.02
N ILE A 7 11.47 -10.60 -15.20
CA ILE A 7 11.86 -10.71 -13.80
C ILE A 7 12.29 -12.16 -13.58
N GLU A 8 13.47 -12.33 -13.02
CA GLU A 8 13.97 -13.63 -12.58
C GLU A 8 13.62 -13.81 -11.11
N ILE A 9 12.98 -14.92 -10.78
CA ILE A 9 12.63 -15.31 -9.40
C ILE A 9 13.08 -16.75 -9.17
N SER A 10 13.20 -17.15 -7.91
CA SER A 10 13.50 -18.54 -7.58
C SER A 10 12.36 -19.47 -8.01
N ASP A 11 12.69 -20.73 -8.27
CA ASP A 11 11.71 -21.77 -8.60
C ASP A 11 10.61 -21.86 -7.52
N GLU A 12 11.01 -21.78 -6.24
CA GLU A 12 10.06 -21.78 -5.13
C GLU A 12 9.07 -20.61 -5.19
N ALA A 13 9.56 -19.40 -5.49
CA ALA A 13 8.69 -18.23 -5.63
C ALA A 13 7.77 -18.37 -6.84
N TYR A 14 8.26 -18.97 -7.93
CA TYR A 14 7.46 -19.26 -9.11
C TYR A 14 6.35 -20.27 -8.81
N GLU A 15 6.63 -21.36 -8.10
CA GLU A 15 5.60 -22.32 -7.66
C GLU A 15 4.55 -21.69 -6.74
N GLN A 16 4.97 -20.77 -5.87
CA GLN A 16 4.04 -20.03 -5.01
C GLN A 16 3.13 -19.09 -5.83
N LEU A 17 3.70 -18.41 -6.84
CA LEU A 17 2.96 -17.58 -7.79
C LEU A 17 1.91 -18.41 -8.54
N GLU A 18 2.30 -19.56 -9.11
CA GLU A 18 1.38 -20.45 -9.82
C GLU A 18 0.23 -20.93 -8.94
N ARG A 19 0.54 -21.34 -7.70
CA ARG A 19 -0.49 -21.73 -6.72
C ARG A 19 -1.45 -20.58 -6.40
N ALA A 20 -0.94 -19.35 -6.27
CA ALA A 20 -1.77 -18.18 -6.02
C ALA A 20 -2.66 -17.82 -7.22
N ALA A 21 -2.10 -17.86 -8.43
CA ALA A 21 -2.82 -17.61 -9.67
C ALA A 21 -3.92 -18.68 -9.91
N ALA A 22 -3.62 -19.95 -9.67
CA ALA A 22 -4.58 -21.05 -9.77
C ALA A 22 -5.77 -20.87 -8.82
N ARG A 23 -5.55 -20.44 -7.57
CA ARG A 23 -6.63 -20.12 -6.62
C ARG A 23 -7.55 -19.00 -7.13
N LYS A 24 -7.01 -18.08 -7.93
CA LYS A 24 -7.74 -16.97 -8.54
C LYS A 24 -8.26 -17.29 -9.95
N ARG A 25 -7.96 -18.48 -10.49
CA ARG A 25 -8.32 -18.96 -11.83
C ARG A 25 -7.86 -18.01 -12.94
N VAL A 26 -6.64 -17.51 -12.81
CA VAL A 26 -5.99 -16.65 -13.81
C VAL A 26 -4.62 -17.20 -14.19
N PRO A 27 -4.07 -16.85 -15.37
CA PRO A 27 -2.68 -17.16 -15.71
C PRO A 27 -1.69 -16.55 -14.72
N ALA A 28 -0.54 -17.21 -14.51
CA ALA A 28 0.48 -16.77 -13.55
C ALA A 28 1.03 -15.38 -13.89
N GLU A 29 1.24 -15.09 -15.17
CA GLU A 29 1.76 -13.81 -15.67
C GLU A 29 0.76 -12.68 -15.46
N ALA A 30 -0.53 -12.95 -15.69
CA ALA A 30 -1.59 -11.99 -15.45
C ALA A 30 -1.71 -11.69 -13.94
N TYR A 31 -1.60 -12.71 -13.10
CA TYR A 31 -1.60 -12.55 -11.65
C TYR A 31 -0.38 -11.77 -11.15
N ALA A 32 0.82 -12.07 -11.67
CA ALA A 32 2.04 -11.33 -11.35
C ALA A 32 1.90 -9.84 -11.71
N GLY A 33 1.36 -9.54 -12.90
CA GLY A 33 1.09 -8.16 -13.31
C GLY A 33 0.13 -7.43 -12.36
N GLN A 34 -0.94 -8.09 -11.92
CA GLN A 34 -1.88 -7.52 -10.94
C GLN A 34 -1.23 -7.25 -9.58
N VAL A 35 -0.41 -8.18 -9.09
CA VAL A 35 0.30 -8.01 -7.81
C VAL A 35 1.29 -6.85 -7.88
N LEU A 36 2.08 -6.78 -8.96
CA LEU A 36 3.06 -5.70 -9.16
C LEU A 36 2.39 -4.32 -9.27
N ASP A 37 1.26 -4.23 -9.99
CA ASP A 37 0.51 -2.97 -10.08
C ASP A 37 -0.08 -2.57 -8.73
N ALA A 38 -0.64 -3.53 -7.98
CA ALA A 38 -1.20 -3.30 -6.65
C ALA A 38 -0.11 -2.85 -5.65
N ASP A 39 1.07 -3.46 -5.68
CA ASP A 39 2.19 -3.07 -4.82
C ASP A 39 2.69 -1.67 -5.17
N LEU A 40 2.82 -1.33 -6.46
CA LEU A 40 3.22 0.01 -6.89
C LEU A 40 2.18 1.07 -6.48
N ALA A 41 0.89 0.76 -6.59
CA ALA A 41 -0.19 1.63 -6.14
C ALA A 41 -0.16 1.82 -4.61
N ARG A 42 0.11 0.75 -3.85
CA ARG A 42 0.22 0.79 -2.39
C ARG A 42 1.38 1.68 -1.93
N GLU A 43 2.56 1.54 -2.52
CA GLU A 43 3.72 2.38 -2.19
C GLU A 43 3.42 3.87 -2.45
N ARG A 44 2.88 4.19 -3.64
CA ARG A 44 2.48 5.56 -3.98
C ARG A 44 1.44 6.12 -3.02
N PHE A 45 0.49 5.30 -2.59
CA PHE A 45 -0.50 5.70 -1.60
C PHE A 45 0.15 6.02 -0.24
N HIS A 46 1.05 5.18 0.26
CA HIS A 46 1.73 5.42 1.52
C HIS A 46 2.61 6.67 1.48
N GLU A 47 3.32 6.90 0.37
CA GLU A 47 4.10 8.11 0.18
C GLU A 47 3.20 9.36 0.17
N GLY A 48 2.10 9.33 -0.59
CA GLY A 48 1.12 10.42 -0.62
C GLY A 48 0.48 10.69 0.74
N ALA A 49 0.10 9.64 1.47
CA ALA A 49 -0.45 9.76 2.82
C ALA A 49 0.55 10.38 3.80
N ARG A 50 1.83 10.01 3.71
CA ARG A 50 2.90 10.59 4.52
C ARG A 50 3.07 12.08 4.24
N LEU A 51 3.08 12.48 2.97
CA LEU A 51 3.18 13.89 2.57
C LEU A 51 1.95 14.70 3.04
N PHE A 52 0.75 14.17 2.82
CA PHE A 52 -0.49 14.78 3.28
C PHE A 52 -0.50 15.01 4.80
N LEU A 53 -0.08 14.01 5.59
CA LEU A 53 0.02 14.15 7.03
C LEU A 53 1.11 15.17 7.42
N ALA A 54 2.27 15.19 6.74
CA ALA A 54 3.30 16.17 7.02
C ALA A 54 2.81 17.62 6.81
N GLU A 55 1.94 17.85 5.82
CA GLU A 55 1.38 19.18 5.51
C GLU A 55 0.18 19.55 6.40
N HIS A 56 -0.64 18.57 6.81
CA HIS A 56 -1.94 18.84 7.42
C HIS A 56 -2.12 18.30 8.84
N ALA A 57 -1.12 17.62 9.43
CA ALA A 57 -1.25 17.00 10.74
C ALA A 57 -1.69 17.98 11.84
N GLU A 58 -1.16 19.21 11.85
CA GLU A 58 -1.51 20.20 12.87
C GLU A 58 -2.97 20.66 12.75
N GLY A 59 -3.43 21.01 11.54
CA GLY A 59 -4.83 21.40 11.33
C GLY A 59 -5.82 20.26 11.57
N LEU A 60 -5.42 19.01 11.29
CA LEU A 60 -6.22 17.83 11.65
C LEU A 60 -6.25 17.61 13.16
N ALA A 61 -5.13 17.81 13.86
CA ALA A 61 -5.06 17.71 15.32
C ALA A 61 -5.89 18.80 16.00
N GLU A 62 -5.90 20.02 15.47
CA GLU A 62 -6.73 21.11 16.00
C GLU A 62 -8.22 20.82 15.80
N ARG A 63 -8.61 20.28 14.63
CA ARG A 63 -10.01 20.05 14.28
C ARG A 63 -10.59 18.76 14.86
N PHE A 64 -9.79 17.71 14.96
CA PHE A 64 -10.25 16.36 15.29
C PHE A 64 -9.51 15.73 16.47
N GLY A 65 -8.42 16.34 16.94
CA GLY A 65 -7.72 15.89 18.15
C GLY A 65 -8.65 16.02 19.35
N ARG A 66 -8.68 14.99 20.21
CA ARG A 66 -9.34 15.12 21.51
C ARG A 66 -8.57 16.17 22.33
N PRO A 67 -9.27 16.99 23.15
CA PRO A 67 -8.59 17.80 24.14
C PRO A 67 -7.72 16.88 25.00
N SER A 68 -6.41 17.05 24.91
CA SER A 68 -5.48 16.41 25.84
C SER A 68 -5.95 16.76 27.25
N ALA A 69 -6.06 15.75 28.13
CA ALA A 69 -6.47 15.90 29.53
C ALA A 69 -5.48 16.71 30.39
N ARG A 70 -4.80 17.71 29.82
CA ARG A 70 -3.97 18.69 30.53
C ARG A 70 -4.75 19.91 31.04
N ASN A 71 -6.00 20.07 30.64
CA ASN A 71 -6.85 21.19 31.08
C ASN A 71 -7.96 20.77 32.08
N ALA A 72 -7.93 19.54 32.61
CA ALA A 72 -8.93 19.08 33.58
C ALA A 72 -8.65 19.51 35.03
N ASP A 73 -7.47 20.08 35.33
CA ASP A 73 -7.07 20.52 36.67
C ASP A 73 -7.06 22.05 36.85
N ALA A 74 -7.75 22.80 35.99
CA ALA A 74 -7.92 24.24 36.15
C ALA A 74 -9.39 24.65 36.01
N ALA A 75 -10.23 24.19 36.94
CA ALA A 75 -11.57 24.74 37.20
C ALA A 75 -11.91 24.62 38.69
#